data_AF-A0A821QMC6-F1
#
_entry.id   AF-A0A821QMC6-F1
#
_cell.length_a   1.000
_cell.length_b   1.000
_cell.length_c   1.000
_cell.angle_alpha   90.00
_cell.angle_beta   90.00
_cell.angle_gamma   90.00
#
_symmetry.space_group_name_H-M   'P 1'
#
loop_
_entity.id
_entity.type
_entity.pdbx_description
1 polymer ?
#
loop_
_entity_poly.entity_id
_entity_poly.type
_entity_poly.pdbx_seq_one_letter_code
_entity_poly.pdbx_strand_id
1 'polypeptide(L)'
;QSNNRAANVHTNANDELIQSNGQHRHLPALERIELRDLKNKVKERVESETTSVPKIYEEELAHSNLSSAALILAPLPADAKSVLNRIRRNITPLLSTSSDFDIPDFYRQTLNGKPFVCTD
;
A
#
# COMPACT_ATOMS: atom_id res chain seq x y z
N GLN A 1 11.70 45.65 8.23
CA GLN A 1 10.84 44.83 7.34
C GLN A 1 10.97 43.39 7.80
N SER A 2 9.89 42.80 8.32
CA SER A 2 9.89 41.40 8.78
C SER A 2 9.89 40.48 7.56
N ASN A 3 11.01 39.79 7.32
CA ASN A 3 11.15 38.82 6.23
C ASN A 3 10.28 37.61 6.53
N ASN A 4 9.07 37.62 5.95
CA ASN A 4 8.05 36.61 6.15
C ASN A 4 8.35 35.33 5.33
N ARG A 5 9.53 34.73 5.54
CA ARG A 5 10.00 33.54 4.83
C ARG A 5 9.32 32.28 5.39
N ALA A 6 8.86 31.40 4.51
CA ALA A 6 8.30 30.11 4.90
C ALA A 6 9.36 29.27 5.64
N ALA A 7 8.92 28.46 6.60
CA ALA A 7 9.81 27.59 7.35
C ALA A 7 10.44 26.54 6.42
N ASN A 8 11.76 26.40 6.47
CA ASN A 8 12.51 25.37 5.76
C ASN A 8 13.51 24.70 6.70
N VAL A 9 13.82 23.44 6.39
CA VAL A 9 14.75 22.61 7.16
C VAL A 9 15.74 22.01 6.17
N HIS A 10 17.03 22.17 6.47
CA HIS A 10 18.12 21.54 5.73
C HIS A 10 18.67 20.38 6.56
N THR A 11 18.67 19.21 5.95
CA THR A 11 19.25 17.98 6.52
C THR A 11 20.45 17.53 5.69
N ASN A 12 21.36 16.77 6.31
CA ASN A 12 22.43 16.10 5.57
C ASN A 12 21.91 14.80 4.92
N ALA A 13 22.80 14.05 4.27
CA ALA A 13 22.47 12.77 3.64
C ALA A 13 22.06 11.66 4.63
N ASN A 14 22.31 11.85 5.94
CA ASN A 14 21.91 10.95 7.01
C ASN A 14 20.63 11.43 7.73
N ASP A 15 19.88 12.37 7.13
CA ASP A 15 18.70 13.01 7.71
C ASP A 15 18.95 13.76 9.04
N GLU A 16 20.20 14.09 9.37
CA GLU A 16 20.52 14.89 10.55
C GLU A 16 20.26 16.37 10.28
N LEU A 17 19.68 17.06 11.27
CA LEU A 17 19.36 18.48 11.17
C LEU A 17 20.63 19.33 11.10
N ILE A 18 20.83 20.04 9.98
CA ILE A 18 21.90 21.02 9.84
C ILE A 18 21.41 22.41 10.25
N GLN A 19 20.25 22.81 9.72
CA GLN A 19 19.75 24.18 9.86
C GLN A 19 18.24 24.24 9.69
N SER A 20 17.56 25.02 10.52
CA SER A 20 16.17 25.44 10.32
C SER A 20 16.12 26.96 10.13
N ASN A 21 15.39 27.43 9.11
CA ASN A 21 15.14 28.86 8.92
C ASN A 21 13.65 29.15 8.77
N GLY A 22 13.27 30.41 9.01
CA GLY A 22 11.88 30.84 8.93
C GLY A 22 11.05 30.38 10.12
N GLN A 23 9.75 30.66 10.08
CA GLN A 23 8.84 30.38 11.19
C GLN A 23 7.57 29.73 10.65
N HIS A 24 7.12 28.65 11.30
CA HIS A 24 5.86 28.01 10.94
C HIS A 24 4.71 28.94 11.29
N ARG A 25 3.77 29.11 10.35
CA ARG A 25 2.54 29.89 10.56
C ARG A 25 1.34 29.01 10.89
N HIS A 26 1.59 27.77 11.26
CA HIS A 26 0.58 26.79 11.60
C HIS A 26 1.08 25.97 12.78
N LEU A 27 0.14 25.42 13.55
CA LEU A 27 0.46 24.41 14.54
C LEU A 27 0.81 23.08 13.83
N PRO A 28 1.64 22.23 14.45
CA PRO A 28 1.84 20.88 13.96
C PRO A 28 0.52 20.11 14.03
N ALA A 29 0.16 19.43 12.94
CA ALA A 29 -0.99 18.53 12.90
C ALA A 29 -0.53 17.12 13.31
N LEU A 30 -0.48 16.86 14.61
CA LEU A 30 0.08 15.63 15.19
C LEU A 30 -0.62 14.38 14.67
N GLU A 31 -1.94 14.45 14.52
CA GLU A 31 -2.77 13.34 14.04
C GLU A 31 -2.39 12.92 12.61
N ARG A 32 -1.96 13.88 11.78
CA ARG A 32 -1.50 13.60 10.42
C ARG A 32 -0.11 12.98 10.39
N ILE A 33 0.73 13.29 11.37
CA ILE A 33 2.05 12.68 11.53
C ILE A 33 1.85 11.22 11.95
N GLU A 34 1.00 10.97 12.96
CA GLU A 34 0.66 9.62 13.41
C GLU A 34 0.09 8.75 12.28
N LEU A 35 -0.85 9.28 11.48
CA LEU A 35 -1.38 8.57 10.32
C LEU A 35 -0.35 8.32 9.23
N ARG A 36 0.60 9.24 9.04
CA ARG A 36 1.69 9.05 8.08
C ARG A 36 2.57 7.87 8.53
N ASP A 37 2.86 7.75 9.82
CA ASP A 37 3.67 6.66 10.35
C ASP A 37 2.96 5.31 10.22
N LEU A 38 1.67 5.24 10.54
CA LEU A 38 0.84 4.05 10.26
C LEU A 38 0.90 3.67 8.77
N LYS A 39 0.70 4.65 7.88
CA LYS A 39 0.68 4.42 6.44
C LYS A 39 2.02 3.87 5.94
N ASN A 40 3.13 4.36 6.49
CA ASN A 40 4.46 3.88 6.11
C ASN A 40 4.68 2.43 6.54
N LYS A 41 4.28 2.06 7.76
CA LYS A 41 4.34 0.67 8.25
C LYS A 41 3.49 -0.28 7.42
N VAL A 42 2.25 0.11 7.14
CA VAL A 42 1.35 -0.69 6.29
C VAL A 42 1.94 -0.89 4.90
N LYS A 43 2.51 0.15 4.30
CA LYS A 43 3.16 0.03 2.98
C LYS A 43 4.32 -0.96 3.00
N GLU A 44 5.21 -0.84 3.98
CA GLU A 44 6.36 -1.74 4.14
C GLU A 44 5.92 -3.21 4.27
N ARG A 45 4.89 -3.49 5.07
CA ARG A 45 4.32 -4.84 5.19
C ARG A 45 3.62 -5.31 3.92
N VAL A 46 2.89 -4.42 3.23
CA VAL A 46 2.21 -4.77 1.97
C VAL A 46 3.21 -5.12 0.86
N GLU A 47 4.39 -4.52 0.88
CA GLU A 47 5.46 -4.80 -0.08
C GLU A 47 6.21 -6.11 0.22
N SER A 48 6.40 -6.44 1.51
CA SER A 48 7.17 -7.61 1.94
C SER A 48 6.34 -8.89 2.15
N GLU A 49 5.06 -8.77 2.48
CA GLU A 49 4.22 -9.90 2.87
C GLU A 49 3.21 -10.33 1.80
N THR A 50 2.91 -11.64 1.79
CA THR A 50 1.84 -12.21 0.97
C THR A 50 0.46 -12.16 1.65
N THR A 51 0.37 -11.73 2.92
CA THR A 51 -0.87 -11.63 3.71
C THR A 51 -1.88 -10.69 3.05
N SER A 52 -3.18 -10.94 3.19
CA SER A 52 -4.21 -10.09 2.56
C SER A 52 -4.09 -8.62 3.01
N VAL A 53 -4.17 -7.68 2.06
CA VAL A 53 -4.00 -6.23 2.33
C VAL A 53 -4.95 -5.69 3.41
N PRO A 54 -6.27 -5.99 3.41
CA PRO A 54 -7.17 -5.59 4.50
C PRO A 54 -6.73 -6.12 5.86
N LYS A 55 -6.22 -7.35 5.91
CA LYS A 55 -5.75 -7.97 7.17
C LYS A 55 -4.52 -7.25 7.70
N ILE A 56 -3.55 -6.93 6.83
CA ILE A 56 -2.36 -6.12 7.22
C ILE A 56 -2.81 -4.77 7.77
N TYR A 57 -3.77 -4.10 7.12
CA TYR A 57 -4.25 -2.79 7.58
C TYR A 57 -4.94 -2.86 8.95
N GLU A 58 -5.84 -3.84 9.15
CA GLU A 58 -6.54 -4.04 10.43
C GLU A 58 -5.57 -4.39 11.57
N GLU A 59 -4.58 -5.25 11.30
CA GLU A 59 -3.54 -5.59 12.26
C GLU A 59 -2.73 -4.34 12.66
N GLU A 60 -2.19 -3.61 11.68
CA GLU A 60 -1.40 -2.41 11.96
C GLU A 60 -2.22 -1.33 12.66
N LEU A 61 -3.50 -1.17 12.30
CA LEU A 61 -4.40 -0.23 12.97
C LEU A 61 -4.63 -0.65 14.43
N ALA A 62 -4.86 -1.94 14.70
CA ALA A 62 -5.03 -2.47 16.05
C ALA A 62 -3.76 -2.39 16.91
N HIS A 63 -2.58 -2.49 16.29
CA HIS A 63 -1.28 -2.40 16.97
C HIS A 63 -0.79 -0.96 17.11
N SER A 64 -1.45 -0.02 16.43
CA SER A 64 -1.08 1.39 16.48
C SER A 64 -1.65 2.07 17.73
N ASN A 65 -0.78 2.74 18.49
CA ASN A 65 -1.19 3.60 19.59
C ASN A 65 -1.63 4.98 19.07
N LEU A 66 -2.59 5.00 18.13
CA LEU A 66 -3.10 6.25 17.55
C LEU A 66 -3.95 7.02 18.56
N SER A 67 -3.85 8.35 18.48
CA SER A 67 -4.78 9.21 19.19
C SER A 67 -6.21 9.04 18.65
N SER A 68 -7.22 9.32 19.48
CA SER A 68 -8.62 9.28 19.06
C SER A 68 -8.90 10.19 17.85
N ALA A 69 -8.21 11.33 17.78
CA ALA A 69 -8.32 12.26 16.67
C ALA A 69 -7.70 11.71 15.37
N ALA A 70 -6.58 10.99 15.46
CA ALA A 70 -6.00 10.28 14.32
C ALA A 70 -6.87 9.12 13.84
N LEU A 71 -7.50 8.36 14.76
CA LEU A 71 -8.42 7.27 14.41
C LEU A 71 -9.63 7.77 13.60
N ILE A 72 -10.18 8.93 13.94
CA ILE A 72 -11.29 9.54 13.18
C ILE A 72 -10.87 9.91 11.75
N LEU A 73 -9.61 10.29 11.56
CA LEU A 73 -9.05 10.66 10.26
C LEU A 73 -8.52 9.46 9.46
N ALA A 74 -8.40 8.28 10.08
CA ALA A 74 -7.91 7.09 9.43
C ALA A 74 -8.88 6.64 8.33
N PRO A 75 -8.39 6.29 7.12
CA PRO A 75 -9.26 5.79 6.07
C PRO A 75 -9.87 4.44 6.47
N LEU A 76 -11.05 4.15 5.95
CA LEU A 76 -11.64 2.83 6.12
C LEU A 76 -10.82 1.78 5.34
N PRO A 77 -10.79 0.51 5.78
CA PRO A 77 -10.03 -0.54 5.11
C PRO A 77 -10.40 -0.70 3.62
N ALA A 78 -11.67 -0.47 3.28
CA ALA A 78 -12.18 -0.53 1.91
C ALA A 78 -11.52 0.52 1.01
N ASP A 79 -11.33 1.75 1.50
CA ASP A 79 -10.74 2.85 0.75
C ASP A 79 -9.23 2.64 0.56
N ALA A 80 -8.55 2.16 1.61
CA ALA A 80 -7.13 1.88 1.59
C ALA A 80 -6.76 0.70 0.67
N LYS A 81 -7.67 -0.27 0.50
CA LYS A 81 -7.44 -1.50 -0.26
C LYS A 81 -7.02 -1.24 -1.70
N SER A 82 -7.62 -0.27 -2.38
CA SER A 82 -7.33 0.02 -3.79
C SER A 82 -5.88 0.49 -4.00
N VAL A 83 -5.44 1.44 -3.16
CA VAL A 83 -4.11 2.04 -3.20
C VAL A 83 -3.05 1.02 -2.80
N LEU A 84 -3.28 0.27 -1.71
CA LEU A 84 -2.33 -0.71 -1.21
C LEU A 84 -2.17 -1.91 -2.17
N ASN A 85 -3.26 -2.38 -2.80
CA ASN A 85 -3.15 -3.40 -3.84
C ASN A 85 -2.37 -2.91 -5.06
N ARG A 86 -2.49 -1.63 -5.42
CA ARG A 86 -1.72 -1.04 -6.52
C ARG A 86 -0.21 -1.11 -6.23
N ILE A 87 0.20 -0.83 -5.00
CA ILE A 87 1.61 -0.93 -4.59
C ILE A 87 2.10 -2.38 -4.74
N ARG A 88 1.30 -3.33 -4.25
CA ARG A 88 1.66 -4.76 -4.28
C ARG A 88 1.73 -5.37 -5.69
N ARG A 89 0.98 -4.85 -6.66
CA ARG A 89 1.04 -5.30 -8.06
C ARG A 89 2.42 -5.11 -8.69
N ASN A 90 3.21 -4.14 -8.23
CA ASN A 90 4.56 -3.93 -8.77
C ASN A 90 5.55 -5.02 -8.33
N ILE A 91 5.20 -5.80 -7.29
CA ILE A 91 6.08 -6.79 -6.66
C ILE A 91 5.57 -8.20 -6.92
N THR A 92 4.25 -8.39 -7.02
CA THR A 92 3.66 -9.71 -7.25
C THR A 92 4.05 -10.20 -8.66
N PRO A 93 4.70 -11.36 -8.79
CA PRO A 93 5.03 -11.90 -10.10
C PRO A 93 3.74 -12.09 -10.90
N LEU A 94 3.76 -11.67 -12.16
CA LEU A 94 2.65 -11.91 -13.07
C LEU A 94 2.45 -13.42 -13.15
N LEU A 95 1.24 -13.88 -12.80
CA LEU A 95 0.85 -15.27 -13.06
C LEU A 95 1.07 -15.52 -14.55
N SER A 96 1.74 -16.63 -14.87
CA SER A 96 1.92 -17.02 -16.27
C SER A 96 0.57 -17.06 -16.93
N THR A 97 0.34 -16.18 -17.90
CA THR A 97 -0.84 -16.20 -18.75
C THR A 97 -0.71 -17.21 -19.88
N SER A 98 0.34 -18.06 -19.86
CA SER A 98 0.44 -19.18 -20.78
C SER A 98 -0.77 -20.09 -20.59
N SER A 99 -1.72 -19.97 -21.51
CA SER A 99 -2.90 -20.80 -21.66
C SER A 99 -2.56 -22.21 -22.16
N ASP A 100 -1.29 -22.57 -22.21
CA ASP A 100 -0.82 -23.89 -22.61
C ASP A 100 -0.93 -24.84 -21.42
N PHE A 101 -2.18 -25.11 -21.04
CA PHE A 101 -2.48 -26.25 -20.21
C PHE A 101 -2.55 -27.45 -21.16
N ASP A 102 -1.54 -28.32 -21.12
CA ASP A 102 -1.58 -29.58 -21.87
C ASP A 102 -2.68 -30.48 -21.30
N ILE A 103 -3.88 -30.34 -21.85
CA ILE A 103 -5.00 -31.22 -21.55
C ILE A 103 -4.68 -32.57 -22.19
N PRO A 104 -4.56 -33.67 -21.42
CA PRO A 104 -4.35 -34.99 -21.99
C PRO A 104 -5.48 -35.36 -22.96
N ASP A 105 -5.14 -36.04 -24.06
CA ASP A 105 -6.08 -36.30 -25.17
C ASP A 105 -7.39 -36.97 -24.73
N PHE A 106 -7.34 -37.81 -23.68
CA PHE A 106 -8.51 -38.47 -23.12
C PHE A 106 -9.57 -37.49 -22.57
N TYR A 107 -9.17 -36.29 -22.13
CA TYR A 107 -10.07 -35.25 -21.64
C TYR A 107 -10.52 -34.26 -22.73
N ARG A 108 -10.01 -34.39 -23.95
CA ARG A 108 -10.38 -33.51 -25.06
C ARG A 108 -11.69 -33.90 -25.73
N GLN A 109 -12.20 -35.11 -25.46
CA GLN A 109 -13.38 -35.67 -26.10
C GLN A 109 -14.48 -36.02 -25.08
N THR A 110 -15.73 -35.82 -25.48
CA THR A 110 -16.91 -36.32 -24.76
C THR A 110 -17.05 -37.83 -24.93
N LEU A 111 -17.87 -38.48 -24.09
CA LEU A 111 -18.25 -39.90 -24.23
C LEU A 111 -18.79 -40.27 -25.64
N ASN A 112 -19.24 -39.28 -26.42
CA ASN A 112 -19.76 -39.44 -27.77
C ASN A 112 -18.73 -39.06 -28.87
N GLY A 113 -17.45 -38.90 -28.52
CA GLY A 113 -16.36 -38.60 -29.46
C GLY A 113 -16.31 -37.17 -29.99
N LYS A 114 -17.13 -36.25 -29.46
CA LYS A 114 -17.13 -34.83 -29.87
C LYS A 114 -16.12 -34.03 -29.03
N PRO A 115 -15.42 -33.03 -29.61
CA PRO A 115 -14.49 -32.18 -28.86
C PRO A 115 -15.21 -31.45 -27.72
N PHE A 116 -14.60 -31.41 -26.54
CA PHE A 116 -15.16 -30.79 -25.33
C PHE A 116 -14.86 -29.29 -25.25
N VAL A 117 -13.71 -28.85 -25.77
CA VAL A 117 -13.29 -27.44 -25.77
C VAL A 117 -13.18 -26.97 -27.22
N CYS A 118 -13.98 -25.98 -27.62
CA CYS A 118 -13.79 -25.27 -28.87
C CYS A 118 -12.58 -24.33 -28.69
N THR A 119 -11.44 -24.71 -29.24
CA THR A 119 -10.35 -23.77 -29.49
C THR A 119 -10.60 -23.16 -30.88
N ASP A 120 -10.98 -21.87 -30.92
CA ASP A 120 -10.96 -21.06 -32.14
C ASP A 120 -9.52 -20.71 -32.54
#